data_AF-A0A284S7G6-F1
#
_entry.id   AF-A0A284S7G6-F1
#
_cell.length_a   1.000
_cell.length_b   1.000
_cell.length_c   1.000
_cell.angle_alpha   90.00
_cell.angle_beta   90.00
_cell.angle_gamma   90.00
#
_symmetry.space_group_name_H-M   'P 1'
#
loop_
_entity.id
_entity.type
_entity.pdbx_description
1 polymer ?
#
loop_
_entity_poly.entity_id
_entity_poly.type
_entity_poly.pdbx_seq_one_letter_code
_entity_poly.pdbx_strand_id
1 'polypeptide(L)'
;MIVARETGDDGTLEEDIQVRFREQLASLLQMRRSHSVLDAVSEMRNRVSTERLDKIAGLGYFLDLNYLPIYDCSQSEEDAWGALVDAMCWYSRQNLLFFYPEPGDGGKCWRPSWKQIMTKTLPSHQWSLWDGDIFWKEDAGVSTDSYQGYHIDSGYVRGLPHPLYDGMPRQGELVVKDDTGSTQTFKIIADHTHPIPESSYTLLFQYDRNEKSDYYRRRLFWVVGLQRPDGKFEKLSVFMMLDDDNETSVWDLGILKRPSEMVLC
;
A
#
# COMPACT_ATOMS: atom_id res chain seq x y z
N MET A 1 35.61 -36.51 -32.01
CA MET A 1 36.04 -35.16 -32.41
C MET A 1 34.81 -34.42 -32.90
N ILE A 2 34.17 -33.67 -32.01
CA ILE A 2 33.04 -32.80 -32.37
C ILE A 2 33.68 -31.45 -32.68
N VAL A 3 33.62 -31.03 -33.93
CA VAL A 3 34.11 -29.71 -34.36
C VAL A 3 33.07 -28.70 -33.92
N ALA A 4 33.39 -27.93 -32.89
CA ALA A 4 32.64 -26.74 -32.53
C ALA A 4 32.83 -25.71 -33.65
N ARG A 5 31.72 -25.31 -34.27
CA ARG A 5 31.68 -24.25 -35.27
C ARG A 5 31.74 -22.92 -34.50
N GLU A 6 32.82 -22.16 -34.68
CA GLU A 6 32.88 -20.76 -34.27
C GLU A 6 31.74 -20.00 -34.96
N THR A 7 30.73 -19.63 -34.18
CA THR A 7 29.84 -18.53 -34.52
C THR A 7 30.46 -17.25 -33.97
N GLY A 8 30.82 -16.36 -34.88
CA GLY A 8 31.29 -15.03 -34.54
C GLY A 8 30.22 -14.24 -33.77
N ASP A 9 30.70 -13.37 -32.88
CA ASP A 9 29.96 -12.36 -32.12
C ASP A 9 29.03 -12.88 -31.01
N ASP A 10 29.53 -13.80 -30.19
CA ASP A 10 28.85 -14.28 -28.96
C ASP A 10 29.11 -13.37 -27.73
N GLY A 11 30.19 -12.57 -27.78
CA GLY A 11 30.59 -11.73 -26.65
C GLY A 11 29.61 -10.58 -26.35
N THR A 12 28.99 -10.00 -27.38
CA THR A 12 28.04 -8.89 -27.24
C THR A 12 26.68 -9.36 -26.71
N LEU A 13 26.20 -10.53 -27.16
CA LEU A 13 24.96 -11.14 -26.68
C LEU A 13 25.08 -11.60 -25.21
N GLU A 14 26.22 -12.19 -24.83
CA GLU A 14 26.48 -12.60 -23.45
C GLU A 14 26.56 -11.38 -22.52
N GLU A 15 27.24 -10.31 -22.92
CA GLU A 15 27.31 -9.05 -22.17
C GLU A 15 25.92 -8.41 -21.99
N ASP A 16 25.10 -8.36 -23.04
CA ASP A 16 23.73 -7.83 -23.00
C ASP A 16 22.81 -8.64 -22.07
N ILE A 17 22.99 -9.96 -21.99
CA ILE A 17 22.27 -10.82 -21.04
C ILE A 17 22.73 -10.51 -19.61
N GLN A 18 24.04 -10.39 -19.38
CA GLN A 18 24.58 -10.08 -18.05
C GLN A 18 24.14 -8.69 -17.54
N VAL A 19 24.10 -7.68 -18.42
CA VAL A 19 23.62 -6.34 -18.07
C VAL A 19 22.15 -6.40 -17.66
N ARG A 20 21.28 -6.98 -18.50
CA ARG A 20 19.84 -7.13 -18.20
C ARG A 20 19.61 -7.91 -16.91
N PHE A 21 20.34 -9.00 -16.67
CA PHE A 21 20.24 -9.76 -15.43
C PHE A 21 20.60 -8.92 -14.20
N ARG A 22 21.69 -8.15 -14.26
CA ARG A 22 22.11 -7.27 -13.16
C ARG A 22 21.10 -6.16 -12.89
N GLU A 23 20.53 -5.56 -13.94
CA GLU A 23 19.49 -4.53 -13.82
C GLU A 23 18.21 -5.09 -13.18
N GLN A 24 17.75 -6.25 -13.64
CA GLN A 24 16.58 -6.93 -13.04
C GLN A 24 16.83 -7.32 -11.59
N LEU A 25 18.00 -7.86 -11.27
CA LEU A 25 18.36 -8.21 -9.90
C LEU A 25 18.42 -6.97 -8.99
N ALA A 26 19.03 -5.87 -9.47
CA ALA A 26 19.08 -4.61 -8.73
C ALA A 26 17.68 -4.04 -8.48
N SER A 27 16.81 -4.09 -9.49
CA SER A 27 15.41 -3.67 -9.37
C SER A 27 14.65 -4.49 -8.33
N LEU A 28 14.78 -5.82 -8.34
CA LEU A 28 14.16 -6.71 -7.35
C LEU A 28 14.70 -6.49 -5.93
N LEU A 29 16.01 -6.25 -5.79
CA LEU A 29 16.62 -5.93 -4.49
C LEU A 29 16.11 -4.58 -3.96
N GLN A 30 15.95 -3.59 -4.84
CA GLN A 30 15.38 -2.30 -4.46
C GLN A 30 13.91 -2.44 -4.04
N MET A 31 13.11 -3.22 -4.78
CA MET A 31 11.73 -3.50 -4.40
C MET A 31 11.64 -4.21 -3.04
N ARG A 32 12.50 -5.19 -2.78
CA ARG A 32 12.55 -5.86 -1.49
C ARG A 32 12.86 -4.89 -0.33
N ARG A 33 13.76 -3.94 -0.54
CA ARG A 33 14.09 -2.89 0.44
C ARG A 33 12.95 -1.87 0.62
N SER A 34 12.12 -1.69 -0.39
CA SER A 34 10.99 -0.74 -0.36
C SER A 34 9.80 -1.25 0.48
N HIS A 35 9.79 -2.55 0.83
CA HIS A 35 8.69 -3.23 1.53
C HIS A 35 7.32 -3.08 0.82
N SER A 36 7.33 -2.77 -0.48
CA SER A 36 6.12 -2.52 -1.26
C SER A 36 5.50 -3.80 -1.76
N VAL A 37 4.33 -4.14 -1.21
CA VAL A 37 3.55 -5.31 -1.62
C VAL A 37 3.03 -5.13 -3.04
N LEU A 38 2.55 -3.94 -3.39
CA LEU A 38 2.00 -3.66 -4.71
C LEU A 38 3.05 -3.79 -5.82
N ASP A 39 4.30 -3.39 -5.56
CA ASP A 39 5.38 -3.53 -6.53
C ASP A 39 5.79 -4.99 -6.72
N ALA A 40 5.92 -5.73 -5.62
CA ALA A 40 6.19 -7.17 -5.69
C ALA A 40 5.09 -7.92 -6.46
N VAL A 41 3.82 -7.55 -6.25
CA VAL A 41 2.69 -8.08 -7.02
C VAL A 41 2.76 -7.66 -8.49
N SER A 42 3.08 -6.40 -8.79
CA SER A 42 3.24 -5.90 -10.16
C SER A 42 4.25 -6.73 -10.95
N GLU A 43 5.40 -7.03 -10.36
CA GLU A 43 6.40 -7.91 -10.96
C GLU A 43 5.89 -9.36 -11.09
N MET A 44 5.24 -9.88 -10.05
CA MET A 44 4.72 -11.24 -10.03
C MET A 44 3.63 -11.47 -11.09
N ARG A 45 2.83 -10.46 -11.43
CA ARG A 45 1.80 -10.54 -12.48
C ARG A 45 2.39 -11.01 -13.81
N ASN A 46 3.55 -10.49 -14.17
CA ASN A 46 4.22 -10.74 -15.45
C ASN A 46 4.97 -12.08 -15.50
N ARG A 47 5.16 -12.75 -14.35
CA ARG A 47 5.85 -14.04 -14.31
C ARG A 47 4.98 -15.18 -14.82
N VAL A 48 5.60 -16.13 -15.50
CA VAL A 48 4.98 -17.40 -15.87
C VAL A 48 5.00 -18.31 -14.64
N SER A 49 3.86 -18.92 -14.34
CA SER A 49 3.74 -19.95 -13.30
C SER A 49 3.18 -21.24 -13.90
N THR A 50 3.59 -22.37 -13.34
CA THR A 50 3.07 -23.69 -13.75
C THR A 50 1.73 -23.93 -13.10
N GLU A 51 1.65 -23.66 -11.80
CA GLU A 51 0.45 -23.76 -10.99
C GLU A 51 -0.10 -22.37 -10.65
N ARG A 52 -1.39 -22.32 -10.29
CA ARG A 52 -2.06 -21.08 -9.92
C ARG A 52 -1.47 -20.46 -8.65
N LEU A 53 -1.11 -21.31 -7.69
CA LEU A 53 -0.62 -20.89 -6.37
C LEU A 53 0.86 -20.48 -6.37
N ASP A 54 1.64 -20.83 -7.41
CA ASP A 54 3.08 -20.55 -7.46
C ASP A 54 3.38 -19.04 -7.37
N LYS A 55 2.50 -18.20 -7.92
CA LYS A 55 2.67 -16.73 -7.82
C LYS A 55 2.54 -16.25 -6.39
N ILE A 56 1.58 -16.79 -5.65
CA ILE A 56 1.33 -16.46 -4.24
C ILE A 56 2.48 -17.00 -3.38
N ALA A 57 2.87 -18.26 -3.59
CA ALA A 57 4.01 -18.85 -2.89
C ALA A 57 5.32 -18.09 -3.18
N GLY A 58 5.52 -17.67 -4.43
CA GLY A 58 6.65 -16.85 -4.85
C GLY A 58 6.71 -15.50 -4.13
N LEU A 59 5.57 -14.83 -3.92
CA LEU A 59 5.51 -13.57 -3.16
C LEU A 59 6.00 -13.75 -1.73
N GLY A 60 5.79 -14.91 -1.11
CA GLY A 60 6.27 -15.18 0.25
C GLY A 60 7.80 -15.13 0.41
N TYR A 61 8.57 -15.24 -0.68
CA TYR A 61 10.03 -15.05 -0.67
C TYR A 61 10.47 -13.59 -0.81
N PHE A 62 9.60 -12.73 -1.36
CA PHE A 62 9.89 -11.32 -1.60
C PHE A 62 9.36 -10.42 -0.50
N LEU A 63 8.23 -10.77 0.11
CA LEU A 63 7.56 -9.99 1.13
C LEU A 63 8.09 -10.31 2.53
N ASP A 64 8.02 -9.33 3.43
CA ASP A 64 8.36 -9.54 4.83
C ASP A 64 7.20 -10.23 5.55
N LEU A 65 7.44 -11.49 5.91
CA LEU A 65 6.49 -12.34 6.60
C LEU A 65 6.97 -12.65 8.02
N ASN A 66 6.02 -12.71 8.95
CA ASN A 66 6.24 -13.21 10.31
C ASN A 66 6.44 -14.74 10.33
N TYR A 67 5.82 -15.45 9.38
CA TYR A 67 5.93 -16.89 9.18
C TYR A 67 5.65 -17.25 7.72
N LEU A 68 6.10 -18.41 7.24
CA LEU A 68 5.72 -18.91 5.92
C LEU A 68 4.40 -19.69 6.04
N PRO A 69 3.32 -19.27 5.36
CA PRO A 69 2.08 -20.04 5.37
C PRO A 69 2.28 -21.38 4.63
N ILE A 70 1.59 -22.41 5.11
CA ILE A 70 1.54 -23.71 4.43
C ILE A 70 0.43 -23.64 3.40
N TYR A 71 0.74 -24.02 2.16
CA TYR A 71 -0.23 -24.03 1.07
C TYR A 71 -0.65 -25.47 0.75
N ASP A 72 -1.96 -25.68 0.61
CA ASP A 72 -2.51 -26.88 0.00
C ASP A 72 -2.79 -26.61 -1.48
N CYS A 73 -2.39 -27.53 -2.36
CA CYS A 73 -2.67 -27.44 -3.80
C CYS A 73 -4.18 -27.45 -4.11
N SER A 74 -5.01 -27.91 -3.18
CA SER A 74 -6.48 -27.91 -3.33
C SER A 74 -7.15 -26.58 -2.96
N GLN A 75 -6.44 -25.67 -2.27
CA GLN A 75 -7.01 -24.41 -1.81
C GLN A 75 -7.21 -23.40 -2.94
N SER A 76 -8.14 -22.46 -2.76
CA SER A 76 -8.34 -21.40 -3.75
C SER A 76 -7.21 -20.36 -3.70
N GLU A 77 -6.99 -19.64 -4.80
CA GLU A 77 -6.03 -18.52 -4.83
C GLU A 77 -6.41 -17.41 -3.82
N GLU A 78 -7.71 -17.20 -3.58
CA GLU A 78 -8.18 -16.23 -2.60
C GLU A 78 -7.86 -16.65 -1.16
N ASP A 79 -8.02 -17.93 -0.83
CA ASP A 79 -7.67 -18.46 0.48
C ASP A 79 -6.14 -18.41 0.70
N ALA A 80 -5.37 -18.78 -0.33
CA ALA A 80 -3.92 -18.71 -0.30
C ALA A 80 -3.41 -17.27 -0.13
N TRP A 81 -4.02 -16.32 -0.83
CA TRP A 81 -3.73 -14.89 -0.69
C TRP A 81 -4.10 -14.38 0.70
N GLY A 82 -5.25 -14.78 1.23
CA GLY A 82 -5.65 -14.48 2.61
C GLY A 82 -4.62 -14.95 3.63
N ALA A 83 -4.20 -16.22 3.53
CA ALA A 83 -3.17 -16.79 4.40
C ALA A 83 -1.81 -16.08 4.26
N LEU A 84 -1.44 -15.65 3.05
CA LEU A 84 -0.24 -14.85 2.84
C LEU A 84 -0.35 -13.48 3.52
N VAL A 85 -1.48 -12.77 3.39
CA VAL A 85 -1.67 -11.47 4.04
C VAL A 85 -1.69 -11.60 5.56
N ASP A 86 -2.29 -12.65 6.12
CA ASP A 86 -2.25 -12.94 7.56
C ASP A 86 -0.84 -13.25 8.06
N ALA A 87 0.04 -13.74 7.19
CA ALA A 87 1.44 -13.98 7.48
C ALA A 87 2.33 -12.74 7.34
N MET A 88 1.87 -11.70 6.64
CA MET A 88 2.63 -10.47 6.42
C MET A 88 2.88 -9.72 7.73
N CYS A 89 4.07 -9.14 7.84
CA CYS A 89 4.35 -8.17 8.88
C CYS A 89 3.42 -6.95 8.74
N TRP A 90 3.31 -6.18 9.82
CA TRP A 90 2.38 -5.05 9.88
C TRP A 90 2.62 -3.99 8.78
N TYR A 91 3.87 -3.74 8.37
CA TYR A 91 4.19 -2.78 7.30
C TYR A 91 3.63 -3.19 5.95
N SER A 92 3.82 -4.46 5.59
CA SER A 92 3.31 -5.04 4.35
C SER A 92 1.78 -4.97 4.31
N ARG A 93 1.11 -5.21 5.46
CA ARG A 93 -0.34 -5.01 5.58
C ARG A 93 -0.75 -3.54 5.44
N GLN A 94 -0.02 -2.62 6.06
CA GLN A 94 -0.26 -1.18 5.89
C GLN A 94 -0.07 -0.73 4.44
N ASN A 95 0.86 -1.31 3.69
CA ASN A 95 1.02 -1.02 2.27
C ASN A 95 -0.27 -1.33 1.50
N LEU A 96 -0.92 -2.46 1.75
CA LEU A 96 -2.23 -2.77 1.15
C LEU A 96 -3.33 -1.81 1.60
N LEU A 97 -3.37 -1.47 2.89
CA LEU A 97 -4.37 -0.57 3.47
C LEU A 97 -4.29 0.85 2.89
N PHE A 98 -3.09 1.44 2.84
CA PHE A 98 -2.85 2.85 2.52
C PHE A 98 -2.63 3.15 1.03
N PHE A 99 -2.25 2.17 0.20
CA PHE A 99 -2.01 2.42 -1.22
C PHE A 99 -3.03 1.82 -2.15
N TYR A 100 -3.65 0.69 -1.79
CA TYR A 100 -4.65 0.12 -2.69
C TYR A 100 -5.93 0.97 -2.66
N PRO A 101 -6.42 1.49 -3.80
CA PRO A 101 -7.43 2.55 -3.79
C PRO A 101 -8.87 2.07 -3.62
N GLU A 102 -9.19 0.84 -3.99
CA GLU A 102 -10.54 0.29 -3.87
C GLU A 102 -10.72 -0.42 -2.51
N PRO A 103 -11.95 -0.51 -1.99
CA PRO A 103 -12.23 -1.44 -0.90
C PRO A 103 -12.06 -2.88 -1.38
N GLY A 104 -11.73 -3.78 -0.47
CA GLY A 104 -11.71 -5.21 -0.72
C GLY A 104 -13.09 -5.74 -1.14
N ASP A 105 -13.12 -6.55 -2.19
CA ASP A 105 -14.34 -7.23 -2.66
C ASP A 105 -14.43 -8.69 -2.18
N GLY A 106 -13.49 -9.11 -1.34
CA GLY A 106 -13.44 -10.44 -0.71
C GLY A 106 -14.03 -10.45 0.71
N GLY A 107 -13.53 -11.37 1.54
CA GLY A 107 -13.99 -11.51 2.93
C GLY A 107 -13.55 -10.39 3.89
N LYS A 108 -12.68 -9.48 3.43
CA LYS A 108 -12.14 -8.34 4.20
C LYS A 108 -12.25 -7.08 3.38
N CYS A 109 -12.76 -5.99 3.96
CA CYS A 109 -12.99 -4.74 3.25
C CYS A 109 -11.73 -3.88 3.12
N TRP A 110 -10.77 -4.03 4.05
CA TRP A 110 -9.61 -3.15 4.17
C TRP A 110 -8.47 -3.48 3.20
N ARG A 111 -8.42 -4.74 2.73
CA ARG A 111 -7.39 -5.24 1.82
C ARG A 111 -8.00 -5.76 0.52
N PRO A 112 -7.26 -5.69 -0.60
CA PRO A 112 -7.74 -6.24 -1.85
C PRO A 112 -7.80 -7.78 -1.84
N SER A 113 -8.69 -8.33 -2.64
CA SER A 113 -8.70 -9.76 -3.03
C SER A 113 -7.55 -10.08 -4.00
N TRP A 114 -7.24 -11.37 -4.17
CA TRP A 114 -6.27 -11.83 -5.16
C TRP A 114 -6.70 -11.38 -6.57
N LYS A 115 -7.98 -11.56 -6.89
CA LYS A 115 -8.56 -11.10 -8.17
C LYS A 115 -8.36 -9.60 -8.38
N GLN A 116 -8.63 -8.76 -7.37
CA GLN A 116 -8.42 -7.32 -7.44
C GLN A 116 -6.96 -6.97 -7.74
N ILE A 117 -6.01 -7.56 -6.99
CA ILE A 117 -4.58 -7.31 -7.20
C ILE A 117 -3.98 -8.00 -8.41
N MET A 118 -4.73 -8.80 -9.17
CA MET A 118 -4.24 -9.37 -10.43
C MET A 118 -4.87 -8.71 -11.66
N THR A 119 -6.04 -8.09 -11.52
CA THR A 119 -6.82 -7.58 -12.67
C THR A 119 -6.94 -6.07 -12.75
N LYS A 120 -6.89 -5.36 -11.61
CA LYS A 120 -7.03 -3.90 -11.58
C LYS A 120 -5.68 -3.21 -11.82
N THR A 121 -5.73 -1.96 -12.26
CA THR A 121 -4.53 -1.11 -12.32
C THR A 121 -3.99 -0.91 -10.91
N LEU A 122 -2.71 -1.24 -10.69
CA LEU A 122 -2.05 -0.92 -9.44
C LEU A 122 -1.56 0.53 -9.49
N PRO A 123 -1.64 1.28 -8.38
CA PRO A 123 -0.94 2.55 -8.25
C PRO A 123 0.51 2.39 -8.69
N SER A 124 0.99 3.32 -9.53
CA SER A 124 2.33 3.23 -10.09
C SER A 124 3.40 3.46 -9.01
N HIS A 125 4.46 2.65 -9.13
CA HIS A 125 5.70 2.64 -8.36
C HIS A 125 6.20 4.05 -8.00
N GLN A 126 6.18 4.41 -6.71
CA GLN A 126 7.00 5.51 -6.18
C GLN A 126 7.03 5.65 -4.65
N TRP A 127 6.20 4.91 -3.91
CA TRP A 127 5.99 5.22 -2.49
C TRP A 127 6.23 4.00 -1.60
N SER A 128 7.49 3.80 -1.22
CA SER A 128 7.80 3.04 -0.02
C SER A 128 7.46 3.88 1.20
N LEU A 129 6.82 3.28 2.18
CA LEU A 129 6.51 3.93 3.44
C LEU A 129 7.70 4.08 4.36
N TRP A 130 8.79 3.38 4.06
CA TRP A 130 9.89 3.18 4.98
C TRP A 130 11.20 3.20 4.18
N ASP A 131 12.11 4.08 4.58
CA ASP A 131 13.50 4.06 4.14
C ASP A 131 14.33 3.41 5.25
N GLY A 132 14.42 2.08 5.21
CA GLY A 132 15.40 1.34 6.01
C GLY A 132 14.93 0.65 7.29
N ASP A 133 15.91 -0.03 7.91
CA ASP A 133 15.80 -1.05 8.95
C ASP A 133 14.98 -0.64 10.17
N ILE A 134 13.69 -1.00 10.18
CA ILE A 134 12.88 -0.88 11.39
C ILE A 134 12.26 -2.23 11.74
N PHE A 135 12.96 -2.98 12.57
CA PHE A 135 12.48 -4.20 13.22
C PHE A 135 11.52 -3.86 14.38
N TRP A 136 10.34 -3.30 14.09
CA TRP A 136 9.26 -3.33 15.06
C TRP A 136 8.69 -4.74 15.08
N LYS A 137 8.99 -5.49 16.16
CA LYS A 137 8.27 -6.73 16.44
C LYS A 137 6.84 -6.34 16.79
N GLU A 138 5.91 -6.85 16.00
CA GLU A 138 4.50 -6.82 16.33
C GLU A 138 4.30 -7.54 17.68
N ASP A 139 3.57 -6.88 18.59
CA ASP A 139 3.25 -7.48 19.87
C ASP A 139 2.39 -8.73 19.64
N ALA A 140 2.76 -9.83 20.31
CA ALA A 140 1.99 -11.06 20.24
C ALA A 140 0.55 -10.81 20.74
N GLY A 141 -0.42 -10.88 19.82
CA GLY A 141 -1.84 -10.73 20.13
C GLY A 141 -2.56 -9.59 19.39
N VAL A 142 -1.86 -8.75 18.62
CA VAL A 142 -2.51 -7.78 17.72
C VAL A 142 -3.20 -8.53 16.58
N SER A 143 -4.47 -8.23 16.34
CA SER A 143 -5.25 -8.85 15.27
C SER A 143 -4.67 -8.50 13.90
N THR A 144 -4.67 -9.42 12.94
CA THR A 144 -4.23 -9.11 11.58
C THR A 144 -5.11 -8.06 10.90
N ASP A 145 -6.36 -7.95 11.37
CA ASP A 145 -7.39 -7.03 10.92
C ASP A 145 -7.53 -5.80 11.84
N SER A 146 -6.44 -5.27 12.40
CA SER A 146 -6.49 -4.00 13.12
C SER A 146 -5.42 -3.02 12.66
N TYR A 147 -5.77 -1.74 12.73
CA TYR A 147 -4.88 -0.62 12.51
C TYR A 147 -4.55 0.02 13.86
N GLN A 148 -3.26 0.15 14.16
CA GLN A 148 -2.78 0.88 15.33
C GLN A 148 -2.13 2.19 14.90
N GLY A 149 -2.79 3.29 15.22
CA GLY A 149 -2.25 4.61 14.92
C GLY A 149 -3.27 5.71 15.17
N TYR A 150 -3.00 6.84 14.56
CA TYR A 150 -3.80 8.04 14.76
C TYR A 150 -4.96 8.07 13.76
N HIS A 151 -6.07 8.66 14.18
CA HIS A 151 -7.24 8.85 13.32
C HIS A 151 -7.95 10.17 13.65
N ILE A 152 -8.78 10.60 12.69
CA ILE A 152 -9.73 11.69 12.85
C ILE A 152 -11.13 11.09 12.68
N ASP A 153 -12.02 11.31 13.65
CA ASP A 153 -13.37 10.75 13.63
C ASP A 153 -14.22 11.28 12.47
N SER A 154 -14.03 12.56 12.14
CA SER A 154 -14.84 13.27 11.16
C SER A 154 -14.02 14.34 10.44
N GLY A 155 -13.78 14.10 9.15
CA GLY A 155 -13.25 15.09 8.21
C GLY A 155 -14.10 15.11 6.94
N TYR A 156 -14.48 16.31 6.49
CA TYR A 156 -15.29 16.49 5.29
C TYR A 156 -14.41 16.55 4.05
N VAL A 157 -14.58 15.59 3.15
CA VAL A 157 -13.81 15.47 1.90
C VAL A 157 -14.67 16.00 0.75
N ARG A 158 -14.09 16.85 -0.11
CA ARG A 158 -14.74 17.39 -1.31
C ARG A 158 -13.80 17.47 -2.51
N GLY A 159 -14.35 17.53 -3.73
CA GLY A 159 -13.56 17.68 -4.96
C GLY A 159 -13.01 16.38 -5.56
N LEU A 160 -13.26 15.22 -4.96
CA LEU A 160 -12.82 13.91 -5.46
C LEU A 160 -13.91 12.97 -6.08
N PRO A 161 -15.18 13.36 -6.37
CA PRO A 161 -16.19 12.38 -6.78
C PRO A 161 -16.06 11.83 -8.21
N HIS A 162 -15.42 12.55 -9.14
CA HIS A 162 -15.38 12.17 -10.56
C HIS A 162 -13.95 11.89 -11.04
N PRO A 163 -13.70 10.81 -11.80
CA PRO A 163 -12.41 10.57 -12.44
C PRO A 163 -12.10 11.68 -13.45
N LEU A 164 -10.87 12.21 -13.43
CA LEU A 164 -10.40 13.13 -14.46
C LEU A 164 -10.12 12.34 -15.75
N TYR A 165 -10.49 12.91 -16.89
CA TYR A 165 -10.38 12.26 -18.21
C TYR A 165 -8.94 12.22 -18.76
N ASP A 166 -7.98 12.87 -18.11
CA ASP A 166 -6.66 13.17 -18.71
C ASP A 166 -5.47 12.55 -17.96
N GLY A 167 -5.69 11.51 -17.15
CA GLY A 167 -4.62 10.83 -16.40
C GLY A 167 -3.96 11.65 -15.29
N MET A 168 -4.44 12.87 -15.04
CA MET A 168 -3.97 13.74 -13.97
C MET A 168 -4.54 13.29 -12.61
N PRO A 169 -3.75 13.38 -11.51
CA PRO A 169 -4.26 13.11 -10.18
C PRO A 169 -5.44 14.03 -9.84
N ARG A 170 -6.50 13.47 -9.23
CA ARG A 170 -7.66 14.27 -8.78
C ARG A 170 -7.24 15.12 -7.60
N GLN A 171 -7.69 16.37 -7.57
CA GLN A 171 -7.40 17.30 -6.49
C GLN A 171 -8.70 17.65 -5.76
N GLY A 172 -8.61 17.73 -4.44
CA GLY A 172 -9.74 18.07 -3.59
C GLY A 172 -9.28 18.74 -2.32
N GLU A 173 -10.19 18.82 -1.36
CA GLU A 173 -9.94 19.42 -0.08
C GLU A 173 -10.45 18.53 1.05
N LEU A 174 -9.67 18.47 2.12
CA LEU A 174 -10.07 17.95 3.41
C LEU A 174 -10.37 19.12 4.35
N VAL A 175 -11.58 19.18 4.86
CA VAL A 175 -12.03 20.18 5.82
C VAL A 175 -12.23 19.52 7.18
N VAL A 176 -11.48 19.97 8.18
CA VAL A 176 -11.51 19.46 9.56
C VAL A 176 -11.72 20.60 10.54
N LYS A 177 -12.30 20.31 11.70
CA LYS A 177 -12.40 21.28 12.80
C LYS A 177 -11.30 20.99 13.82
N ASP A 178 -10.53 22.02 14.16
CA ASP A 178 -9.54 21.92 15.24
C ASP A 178 -10.18 21.86 16.63
N ASP A 179 -9.35 21.68 17.65
CA ASP A 179 -9.79 21.63 19.05
C ASP A 179 -10.41 22.96 19.55
N THR A 180 -10.09 24.08 18.90
CA THR A 180 -10.73 25.40 19.12
C THR A 180 -12.09 25.52 18.43
N GLY A 181 -12.43 24.56 17.56
CA GLY A 181 -13.62 24.57 16.72
C GLY A 181 -13.46 25.37 15.41
N SER A 182 -12.26 25.89 15.14
CA SER A 182 -11.95 26.60 13.90
C SER A 182 -11.81 25.60 12.76
N THR A 183 -12.22 26.02 11.57
CA THR A 183 -12.25 25.14 10.39
C THR A 183 -10.94 25.29 9.62
N GLN A 184 -10.23 24.18 9.45
CA GLN A 184 -8.98 24.08 8.72
C GLN A 184 -9.21 23.32 7.42
N THR A 185 -8.55 23.76 6.35
CA THR A 185 -8.71 23.17 5.01
C THR A 185 -7.35 22.77 4.46
N PHE A 186 -7.24 21.52 4.06
CA PHE A 186 -6.02 20.93 3.50
C PHE A 186 -6.24 20.51 2.07
N LYS A 187 -5.24 20.73 1.20
CA LYS A 187 -5.25 20.22 -0.17
C LYS A 187 -4.94 18.72 -0.17
N ILE A 188 -5.74 17.97 -0.90
CA ILE A 188 -5.59 16.52 -1.02
C ILE A 188 -5.56 16.09 -2.49
N ILE A 189 -4.90 14.97 -2.76
CA ILE A 189 -4.66 14.42 -4.09
C ILE A 189 -4.98 12.93 -4.10
N ALA A 190 -5.75 12.46 -5.08
CA ALA A 190 -6.01 11.05 -5.31
C ALA A 190 -5.52 10.63 -6.71
N ASP A 191 -4.40 9.91 -6.75
CA ASP A 191 -3.78 9.40 -7.97
C ASP A 191 -4.32 8.00 -8.32
N HIS A 192 -5.63 7.92 -8.50
CA HIS A 192 -6.36 6.73 -8.93
C HIS A 192 -7.75 7.13 -9.43
N THR A 193 -8.42 6.21 -10.10
CA THR A 193 -9.75 6.45 -10.70
C THR A 193 -10.92 6.14 -9.76
N HIS A 194 -10.71 5.44 -8.64
CA HIS A 194 -11.78 5.09 -7.70
C HIS A 194 -12.39 6.35 -7.05
N PRO A 195 -13.71 6.60 -7.20
CA PRO A 195 -14.34 7.84 -6.76
C PRO A 195 -14.35 7.96 -5.23
N ILE A 196 -14.24 9.19 -4.74
CA ILE A 196 -14.43 9.49 -3.31
C ILE A 196 -15.55 10.54 -3.24
N PRO A 197 -16.80 10.12 -2.92
CA PRO A 197 -17.92 11.04 -2.82
C PRO A 197 -17.70 12.15 -1.81
N GLU A 198 -18.41 13.25 -1.96
CA GLU A 198 -18.31 14.34 -1.00
C GLU A 198 -19.09 14.00 0.27
N SER A 199 -18.39 13.83 1.38
CA SER A 199 -19.01 13.47 2.66
C SER A 199 -18.05 13.67 3.83
N SER A 200 -18.56 13.45 5.03
CA SER A 200 -17.74 13.33 6.23
C SER A 200 -17.34 11.89 6.45
N TYR A 201 -16.03 11.67 6.62
CA TYR A 201 -15.42 10.36 6.78
C TYR A 201 -14.63 10.26 8.07
N THR A 202 -14.46 9.03 8.55
CA THR A 202 -13.40 8.69 9.48
C THR A 202 -12.12 8.51 8.67
N LEU A 203 -11.03 9.09 9.17
CA LEU A 203 -9.76 9.18 8.45
C LEU A 203 -8.67 8.51 9.26
N LEU A 204 -8.01 7.53 8.67
CA LEU A 204 -6.77 6.95 9.21
C LEU A 204 -5.61 7.59 8.47
N PHE A 205 -4.50 7.83 9.16
CA PHE A 205 -3.32 8.34 8.49
C PHE A 205 -2.08 7.67 9.00
N GLN A 206 -1.07 7.71 8.16
CA GLN A 206 0.18 7.11 8.53
C GLN A 206 1.06 8.09 9.30
N TYR A 207 1.64 7.60 10.39
CA TYR A 207 2.68 8.32 11.13
C TYR A 207 4.02 7.62 10.94
N ASP A 208 4.94 8.27 10.23
CA ASP A 208 6.35 7.88 10.30
C ASP A 208 6.95 8.47 11.58
N ARG A 209 7.32 7.59 12.53
CA ARG A 209 8.01 7.98 13.77
C ARG A 209 9.45 8.43 13.54
N ASN A 210 10.00 8.22 12.36
CA ASN A 210 11.37 8.57 12.05
C ASN A 210 11.44 10.08 11.73
N GLU A 211 11.56 10.89 12.78
CA GLU A 211 11.67 12.36 12.76
C GLU A 211 12.81 12.91 11.87
N LYS A 212 13.64 12.05 11.27
CA LYS A 212 14.88 12.41 10.56
C LYS A 212 14.72 12.64 9.06
N SER A 213 13.55 12.36 8.48
CA SER A 213 13.33 12.57 7.05
C SER A 213 12.27 13.64 6.80
N ASP A 214 12.72 14.86 6.49
CA ASP A 214 11.87 15.95 6.00
C ASP A 214 11.09 15.57 4.73
N TYR A 215 11.51 14.50 4.03
CA TYR A 215 10.86 14.00 2.82
C TYR A 215 9.48 13.38 3.09
N TYR A 216 9.30 12.65 4.19
CA TYR A 216 8.03 12.00 4.53
C TYR A 216 7.03 12.93 5.22
N ARG A 217 7.50 14.00 5.89
CA ARG A 217 6.60 15.04 6.42
C ARG A 217 5.73 15.66 5.32
N ARG A 218 6.27 15.81 4.11
CA ARG A 218 5.63 16.52 3.00
C ARG A 218 4.52 15.75 2.30
N ARG A 219 4.38 14.43 2.52
CA ARG A 219 3.38 13.59 1.83
C ARG A 219 2.78 12.58 2.78
N LEU A 220 1.60 12.92 3.30
CA LEU A 220 0.87 12.06 4.23
C LEU A 220 -0.13 11.21 3.44
N PHE A 221 -0.10 9.89 3.65
CA PHE A 221 -1.08 8.96 3.09
C PHE A 221 -2.22 8.75 4.07
N TRP A 222 -3.43 8.80 3.53
CA TRP A 222 -4.67 8.75 4.29
C TRP A 222 -5.58 7.66 3.74
N VAL A 223 -6.28 6.98 4.65
CA VAL A 223 -7.38 6.07 4.33
C VAL A 223 -8.67 6.78 4.71
N VAL A 224 -9.60 6.83 3.75
CA VAL A 224 -10.96 7.31 3.98
C VAL A 224 -11.89 6.14 4.18
N GLY A 225 -12.78 6.23 5.14
CA GLY A 225 -13.77 5.19 5.39
C GLY A 225 -14.84 5.62 6.37
N LEU A 226 -15.68 4.66 6.72
CA LEU A 226 -16.80 4.86 7.64
C LEU A 226 -16.68 3.92 8.83
N GLN A 227 -16.98 4.45 10.00
CA GLN A 227 -17.18 3.63 11.19
C GLN A 227 -18.53 2.93 11.10
N ARG A 228 -18.52 1.59 11.06
CA ARG A 228 -19.73 0.77 11.01
C ARG A 228 -20.41 0.67 12.39
N PRO A 229 -21.71 0.35 12.44
CA PRO A 229 -22.44 0.15 13.70
C PRO A 229 -21.88 -0.96 14.59
N ASP A 230 -21.18 -1.94 14.02
CA ASP A 230 -20.51 -3.03 14.75
C ASP A 230 -19.14 -2.64 15.32
N GLY A 231 -18.74 -1.37 15.19
CA GLY A 231 -17.48 -0.84 15.71
C GLY A 231 -16.27 -1.09 14.82
N LYS A 232 -16.46 -1.61 13.60
CA LYS A 232 -15.37 -1.80 12.62
C LYS A 232 -15.25 -0.62 11.67
N PHE A 233 -14.03 -0.36 11.21
CA PHE A 233 -13.77 0.61 10.16
C PHE A 233 -13.92 -0.04 8.78
N GLU A 234 -14.79 0.52 7.96
CA GLU A 234 -14.97 0.13 6.57
C GLU A 234 -14.23 1.10 5.66
N LYS A 235 -13.13 0.61 5.07
CA LYS A 235 -12.37 1.36 4.08
C LYS A 235 -13.26 1.69 2.89
N LEU A 236 -13.18 2.93 2.43
CA LEU A 236 -13.75 3.39 1.18
C LEU A 236 -12.66 3.59 0.13
N SER A 237 -11.61 4.35 0.45
CA SER A 237 -10.52 4.64 -0.49
C SER A 237 -9.30 5.23 0.21
N VAL A 238 -8.37 5.80 -0.56
CA VAL A 238 -7.15 6.43 -0.06
C VAL A 238 -6.93 7.79 -0.75
N PHE A 239 -6.17 8.68 -0.11
CA PHE A 239 -5.66 9.88 -0.77
C PHE A 239 -4.33 10.31 -0.13
N MET A 240 -3.66 11.26 -0.76
CA MET A 240 -2.48 11.94 -0.24
C MET A 240 -2.82 13.36 0.18
N MET A 241 -2.19 13.83 1.25
CA MET A 241 -2.13 15.24 1.61
C MET A 241 -0.70 15.72 1.44
N LEU A 242 -0.52 16.90 0.84
CA LEU A 242 0.77 17.56 0.80
C LEU A 242 0.87 18.50 2.00
N ASP A 243 1.79 18.23 2.93
CA ASP A 243 2.09 19.16 4.01
C ASP A 243 2.92 20.29 3.39
N ASP A 244 2.29 21.46 3.22
CA ASP A 244 2.91 22.65 2.63
C ASP A 244 3.48 23.48 3.78
N ASP A 245 4.78 23.81 3.72
CA ASP A 245 5.60 24.35 4.82
C ASP A 245 5.12 25.71 5.39
N ASN A 246 3.97 26.27 4.97
CA ASN A 246 3.67 27.70 5.09
C ASN A 246 2.45 28.12 5.92
N GLU A 247 1.52 27.25 6.36
CA GLU A 247 0.32 27.76 7.05
C GLU A 247 -0.04 27.07 8.38
N THR A 248 -0.21 25.75 8.47
CA THR A 248 -0.39 25.02 9.75
C THR A 248 -0.28 23.53 9.47
N SER A 249 0.59 22.80 10.18
CA SER A 249 0.68 21.35 9.97
C SER A 249 -0.50 20.64 10.64
N VAL A 250 -0.97 19.53 10.06
CA VAL A 250 -2.05 18.72 10.66
C VAL A 250 -1.70 18.25 12.08
N TRP A 251 -0.40 18.16 12.39
CA TRP A 251 0.13 17.81 13.71
C TRP A 251 -0.15 18.86 14.77
N ASP A 252 -0.23 20.13 14.37
CA ASP A 252 -0.39 21.27 15.29
C ASP A 252 -1.86 21.50 15.67
N LEU A 253 -2.80 20.84 14.99
CA LEU A 253 -4.23 21.08 15.16
C LEU A 253 -4.86 20.45 16.40
N GLY A 254 -4.14 19.60 17.14
CA GLY A 254 -4.67 18.90 18.32
C GLY A 254 -5.83 17.92 18.02
N ILE A 255 -6.20 17.74 16.75
CA ILE A 255 -7.32 16.88 16.30
C ILE A 255 -6.95 15.40 16.26
N LEU A 256 -5.65 15.11 16.26
CA LEU A 256 -5.15 13.76 16.15
C LEU A 256 -5.33 13.07 17.50
N LYS A 257 -6.27 12.12 17.54
CA LYS A 257 -6.44 11.29 18.74
C LYS A 257 -5.19 10.47 18.99
N ARG A 258 -4.87 10.27 20.28
CA ARG A 258 -3.78 9.38 20.69
C ARG A 258 -3.86 8.04 19.95
N PRO A 259 -2.71 7.43 19.62
CA PRO A 259 -2.69 6.14 18.94
C PRO A 259 -3.64 5.16 19.60
N SER A 260 -4.58 4.66 18.81
CA SER A 260 -5.58 3.69 19.27
C SER A 260 -5.66 2.55 18.28
N GLU A 261 -6.07 1.39 18.77
CA GLU A 261 -6.41 0.28 17.90
C GLU A 261 -7.80 0.49 17.29
N MET A 262 -7.88 0.35 15.98
CA MET A 262 -9.12 0.35 15.22
C MET A 262 -9.26 -0.97 14.48
N VAL A 263 -10.35 -1.69 14.76
CA VAL A 263 -10.64 -2.96 14.09
C VAL A 263 -11.14 -2.67 12.68
N LEU A 264 -10.56 -3.32 11.69
CA LEU A 264 -10.91 -3.17 10.28
C LEU A 264 -12.00 -4.20 9.91
N CYS A 265 -12.90 -3.83 9.00
CA CYS A 265 -13.61 -4.80 8.16
C CYS A 265 -12.61 -5.34 7.13
#